data_AF-A0A414ZMV6-F1
#
_entry.id   AF-A0A414ZMV6-F1
#
_cell.length_a   1.000
_cell.length_b   1.000
_cell.length_c   1.000
_cell.angle_alpha   90.00
_cell.angle_beta   90.00
_cell.angle_gamma   90.00
#
_symmetry.space_group_name_H-M   'P 1'
#
loop_
_entity.id
_entity.type
_entity.pdbx_description
1 polymer ?
#
loop_
_entity_poly.entity_id
_entity_poly.type
_entity_poly.pdbx_seq_one_letter_code
_entity_poly.pdbx_strand_id
1 'polypeptide(L)' 'GTMESLHEAAEFVRAVEHSQDLPVSVPEEIAWENGWISTAELEEAAKAYGKSVYGRHLKKVAAGEIVNSPREY' A
#
# COMPACT_ATOMS: atom_id res chain seq x y z
N GLY A 1 24.85 1.50 4.50
CA GLY A 1 24.26 1.44 3.15
C GLY A 1 25.34 1.68 2.13
N THR A 2 25.65 0.67 1.33
CA THR A 2 26.46 0.77 0.11
C THR A 2 25.53 0.78 -1.10
N MET A 3 26.01 1.25 -2.26
CA MET A 3 25.26 1.16 -3.52
C MET A 3 24.80 -0.27 -3.83
N GLU A 4 25.65 -1.24 -3.52
CA GLU A 4 25.39 -2.68 -3.65
C GLU A 4 24.24 -3.13 -2.74
N SER A 5 24.27 -2.77 -1.46
CA SER A 5 23.18 -3.12 -0.52
C SER A 5 21.84 -2.47 -0.88
N LEU A 6 21.86 -1.28 -1.49
CA LEU A 6 20.63 -0.62 -1.97
C LEU A 6 20.05 -1.36 -3.18
N HIS A 7 20.91 -1.83 -4.08
CA HIS A 7 20.50 -2.61 -5.24
C HIS A 7 19.89 -3.95 -4.83
N GLU A 8 20.54 -4.70 -3.94
CA GLU A 8 20.01 -5.96 -3.41
C GLU A 8 18.68 -5.78 -2.68
N ALA A 9 18.54 -4.72 -1.88
CA ALA A 9 17.28 -4.41 -1.19
C ALA A 9 16.14 -4.09 -2.17
N ALA A 10 16.42 -3.34 -3.25
CA ALA A 10 15.45 -3.02 -4.27
C ALA A 10 14.98 -4.27 -5.04
N GLU A 11 15.91 -5.18 -5.35
CA GLU A 11 15.58 -6.46 -5.99
C GLU A 11 14.76 -7.38 -5.08
N PHE A 12 15.08 -7.41 -3.78
CA PHE A 12 14.29 -8.16 -2.81
C PHE A 12 12.85 -7.65 -2.72
N VAL A 13 12.65 -6.33 -2.59
CA VAL A 13 11.32 -5.71 -2.53
C VAL A 13 10.53 -6.04 -3.81
N ARG A 14 11.15 -5.87 -4.98
CA ARG A 14 10.52 -6.18 -6.27
C ARG A 14 10.08 -7.64 -6.37
N ALA A 15 10.91 -8.58 -5.91
CA ALA A 15 10.60 -10.00 -5.93
C ALA A 15 9.43 -10.34 -4.99
N VAL A 16 9.39 -9.73 -3.81
CA VAL A 16 8.30 -9.92 -2.84
C VAL A 16 6.99 -9.35 -3.37
N GLU A 17 6.98 -8.11 -3.88
CA GLU A 17 5.79 -7.48 -4.47
C GLU A 17 5.24 -8.28 -5.64
N HIS A 18 6.11 -8.78 -6.52
CA HIS A 18 5.69 -9.60 -7.66
C HIS A 18 5.08 -10.94 -7.21
N SER A 19 5.52 -11.49 -6.08
CA SER A 19 5.00 -12.76 -5.56
C SER A 19 3.63 -12.63 -4.86
N GLN A 20 3.36 -11.48 -4.27
CA GLN A 20 2.13 -11.23 -3.49
C GLN A 20 1.10 -10.40 -4.24
N ASP A 21 1.45 -9.84 -5.40
CA ASP A 21 0.63 -8.88 -6.18
C ASP A 21 0.07 -7.73 -5.30
N LEU A 22 0.81 -7.42 -4.22
CA LEU A 22 0.47 -6.46 -3.19
C LEU A 22 1.72 -5.61 -2.90
N PRO A 23 1.58 -4.26 -2.88
CA PRO A 23 2.68 -3.37 -2.55
C PRO A 23 3.11 -3.53 -1.09
N VAL A 24 4.42 -3.43 -0.85
CA VAL A 24 4.98 -3.51 0.51
C VAL A 24 5.06 -2.11 1.11
N SER A 25 4.64 -1.97 2.37
CA SER A 25 4.69 -0.71 3.15
C SER A 25 3.86 0.42 2.54
N VAL A 26 2.54 0.32 2.71
CA VAL A 26 1.57 1.35 2.29
C VAL A 26 1.12 2.14 3.52
N PRO A 27 1.72 3.31 3.84
CA PRO A 27 1.41 4.02 5.07
C PRO A 27 -0.04 4.53 5.11
N GLU A 28 -0.62 4.86 3.97
CA GLU A 28 -2.02 5.32 3.87
C GLU A 28 -3.01 4.21 4.23
N GLU A 29 -2.72 2.94 3.87
CA GLU A 29 -3.51 1.78 4.28
C GLU A 29 -3.42 1.58 5.79
N ILE A 30 -2.20 1.59 6.35
CA ILE A 30 -1.97 1.47 7.80
C ILE A 30 -2.69 2.61 8.56
N ALA A 31 -2.61 3.84 8.06
CA ALA A 31 -3.27 4.99 8.65
C ALA A 31 -4.80 4.86 8.60
N TRP A 32 -5.35 4.32 7.51
CA TRP A 32 -6.78 4.06 7.39
C TRP A 32 -7.24 2.92 8.30
N GLU A 33 -6.48 1.83 8.40
CA GLU A 33 -6.73 0.71 9.31
C GLU A 33 -6.73 1.17 10.79
N ASN A 34 -5.82 2.07 11.16
CA ASN A 34 -5.74 2.64 12.50
C ASN A 34 -6.74 3.79 12.73
N GLY A 35 -7.55 4.15 11.73
CA GLY A 35 -8.51 5.25 11.82
C GLY A 35 -7.90 6.65 11.92
N TRP A 36 -6.63 6.81 11.57
CA TRP A 36 -5.94 8.12 11.54
C TRP A 36 -6.38 8.97 10.35
N ILE A 37 -6.84 8.33 9.27
CA ILE A 37 -7.45 8.99 8.11
C ILE A 37 -8.79 8.35 7.78
N SER A 38 -9.69 9.16 7.22
CA SER A 38 -10.98 8.70 6.71
C SER A 38 -10.84 8.02 5.34
N THR A 39 -11.85 7.24 4.95
CA THR A 39 -11.93 6.67 3.59
C THR A 39 -11.88 7.75 2.51
N ALA A 40 -12.46 8.94 2.76
CA ALA A 40 -12.40 10.05 1.83
C ALA A 40 -10.96 10.57 1.61
N GLU A 41 -10.18 10.67 2.69
CA GLU A 41 -8.76 11.06 2.60
C GLU A 41 -7.93 9.99 1.88
N LEU A 42 -8.22 8.70 2.11
CA LEU A 42 -7.61 7.60 1.38
C LEU A 42 -7.94 7.64 -0.12
N GLU A 43 -9.19 7.96 -0.50
CA GLU A 43 -9.60 8.13 -1.89
C GLU A 43 -8.89 9.31 -2.57
N GLU A 44 -8.74 10.43 -1.87
CA GLU A 44 -8.00 11.59 -2.40
C GLU A 44 -6.52 11.27 -2.62
N ALA A 45 -5.88 10.54 -1.69
CA ALA A 45 -4.53 10.02 -1.89
C ALA A 45 -4.49 9.11 -3.13
N ALA A 46 -5.44 8.17 -3.25
CA ALA A 46 -5.52 7.28 -4.40
C ALA A 46 -5.71 8.02 -5.74
N LYS A 47 -6.44 9.15 -5.75
CA LYS A 47 -6.57 10.04 -6.91
C LYS A 47 -5.26 10.76 -7.22
N ALA A 48 -4.53 11.23 -6.21
CA ALA A 48 -3.22 11.88 -6.39
C ALA A 48 -2.20 10.93 -7.05
N TYR A 49 -2.20 9.66 -6.65
CA TYR A 49 -1.37 8.61 -7.29
C TYR A 49 -1.92 8.10 -8.63
N GLY A 50 -3.14 8.48 -8.99
CA GLY A 50 -3.73 8.33 -10.32
C GLY A 50 -3.88 6.89 -10.81
N LYS A 51 -3.23 6.58 -11.95
CA LYS A 51 -3.26 5.26 -12.60
C LYS A 51 -2.07 4.37 -12.21
N SER A 52 -1.24 4.78 -11.26
CA SER A 52 -0.12 3.94 -10.79
C SER A 52 -0.63 2.63 -10.17
N VAL A 53 0.24 1.63 -10.06
CA VAL A 53 -0.04 0.39 -9.33
C VAL A 53 -0.48 0.72 -7.90
N TYR A 54 0.21 1.66 -7.27
CA TYR A 54 -0.08 2.17 -5.93
C TYR A 54 -1.45 2.84 -5.83
N GLY A 55 -1.79 3.76 -6.74
CA GLY A 55 -3.10 4.42 -6.76
C GLY A 55 -4.25 3.44 -7.02
N ARG A 56 -4.01 2.38 -7.80
CA ARG A 56 -5.00 1.29 -7.96
C ARG A 56 -5.14 0.46 -6.69
N HIS A 57 -4.04 0.19 -5.97
CA HIS A 57 -4.06 -0.50 -4.69
C HIS A 57 -4.87 0.30 -3.65
N LEU A 58 -4.56 1.58 -3.45
CA LEU A 58 -5.29 2.44 -2.51
C LEU A 58 -6.79 2.52 -2.82
N LYS A 59 -7.18 2.51 -4.10
CA LYS A 59 -8.60 2.43 -4.50
C LYS A 59 -9.26 1.13 -4.06
N LYS A 60 -8.57 -0.01 -4.21
CA LYS A 60 -9.08 -1.31 -3.75
C LYS A 60 -9.20 -1.34 -2.23
N VAL A 61 -8.25 -0.75 -1.50
CA VAL A 61 -8.32 -0.61 -0.03
C VAL A 61 -9.51 0.26 0.37
N ALA A 62 -9.69 1.44 -0.26
CA ALA A 62 -10.83 2.31 0.01
C ALA A 62 -12.19 1.66 -0.30
N ALA A 63 -12.23 0.79 -1.32
CA ALA A 63 -13.41 -0.01 -1.67
C ALA A 63 -13.63 -1.21 -0.73
N GLY A 64 -12.71 -1.49 0.19
CA GLY A 64 -12.79 -2.63 1.11
C GLY A 64 -12.50 -3.99 0.46
N GLU A 65 -11.86 -4.01 -0.71
CA GLU A 65 -11.56 -5.23 -1.48
C GLU A 65 -10.30 -5.96 -0.98
N ILE A 66 -9.41 -5.24 -0.29
CA ILE A 66 -8.19 -5.78 0.30
C ILE A 66 -8.35 -5.64 1.81
N VAL A 67 -8.80 -6.71 2.46
CA VAL A 67 -8.91 -6.79 3.92
C VAL A 67 -8.28 -8.08 4.38
N ASN A 68 -7.16 -7.97 5.11
CA ASN A 68 -6.69 -9.03 6.00
C ASN A 68 -7.19 -8.66 7.41
N SER A 69 -8.26 -9.34 7.85
CA SER A 69 -9.12 -9.17 9.05
C SER A 69 -8.43 -8.88 10.41
N PRO A 70 -9.11 -8.49 11.53
CA PRO A 70 -10.52 -8.09 11.76
C PRO A 70 -10.70 -6.69 12.43
N ARG A 71 -11.85 -6.05 12.21
CA ARG A 71 -12.35 -5.03 13.16
C ARG A 71 -12.78 -5.76 14.45
N GLU A 72 -11.92 -5.83 15.44
CA GLU A 72 -12.34 -6.08 16.82
C GLU A 72 -12.47 -4.76 17.59
N TYR A 73 -13.52 -4.71 18.42
CA TYR A 73 -14.27 -3.56 18.94
C TYR A 73 -13.47 -2.46 19.65
#